data_AF-A0A3M2GKN4-F1
#
_entry.id   AF-A0A3M2GKN4-F1
#
_cell.length_a   1.000
_cell.length_b   1.000
_cell.length_c   1.000
_cell.angle_alpha   90.00
_cell.angle_beta   90.00
_cell.angle_gamma   90.00
#
_symmetry.space_group_name_H-M   'P 1'
#
loop_
_entity.id
_entity.type
_entity.pdbx_description
1 polymer ?
#
loop_
_entity_poly.entity_id
_entity_poly.type
_entity_poly.pdbx_seq_one_letter_code
_entity_poly.pdbx_strand_id
1 'polypeptide(L)'
;MMRTLFAEVWDRDVLSIRDRRLLLLGVIAARGAADAFAVHARAALRRGELDADGLRETLVLLAPYAGYPVVAPLIGVVEQAIAEVAADRAADGAPDDGPGDGSGDAPGGGPGATDDEAR
;
A
#
# COMPACT_ATOMS: atom_id res chain seq x y z
N MET A 1 -5.26 -25.97 16.96
CA MET A 1 -5.59 -25.42 18.30
C MET A 1 -4.68 -24.23 18.65
N MET A 2 -4.60 -23.23 17.76
CA MET A 2 -4.02 -21.91 18.03
C MET A 2 -4.63 -20.90 17.05
N ARG A 3 -5.96 -20.82 17.03
CA ARG A 3 -6.60 -19.56 16.64
C ARG A 3 -6.38 -18.66 17.85
N THR A 4 -5.31 -17.86 17.81
CA THR A 4 -4.94 -16.96 18.91
C THR A 4 -6.13 -16.06 19.24
N LEU A 5 -6.32 -15.71 20.51
CA LEU A 5 -7.43 -14.87 20.99
C LEU A 5 -7.68 -13.64 20.10
N PHE A 6 -6.62 -13.10 19.48
CA PHE A 6 -6.71 -12.01 18.52
C PHE A 6 -7.48 -12.35 17.24
N ALA A 7 -7.23 -13.50 16.61
CA ALA A 7 -7.93 -13.89 15.40
C ALA A 7 -9.44 -14.10 15.65
N GLU A 8 -9.79 -14.64 16.83
CA GLU A 8 -11.20 -14.80 17.24
C GLU A 8 -11.93 -13.48 17.41
N VAL A 9 -11.26 -12.45 17.94
CA VAL A 9 -11.87 -11.13 18.17
C VAL A 9 -12.23 -10.44 16.85
N TRP A 10 -11.41 -10.59 15.80
CA TRP A 10 -11.65 -9.98 14.49
C TRP A 10 -12.71 -10.71 13.66
N ASP A 11 -12.96 -11.99 13.96
CA ASP A 11 -13.88 -12.86 13.23
C ASP A 11 -15.34 -12.75 13.71
N ARG A 12 -15.60 -12.01 14.80
CA ARG A 12 -16.97 -11.72 15.24
C ARG A 12 -17.66 -10.84 14.20
N ASP A 13 -18.97 -10.89 14.07
CA ASP A 13 -19.74 -10.18 13.03
C ASP A 13 -20.56 -8.99 13.54
N VAL A 14 -20.49 -8.68 14.84
CA VAL A 14 -21.27 -7.61 15.48
C VAL A 14 -20.81 -6.19 15.11
N LEU A 15 -19.53 -6.01 14.78
CA LEU A 15 -18.95 -4.73 14.35
C LEU A 15 -18.29 -4.91 13.00
N SER A 16 -18.35 -3.90 12.13
CA SER A 16 -17.58 -3.96 10.89
C SER A 16 -16.08 -3.89 11.19
N ILE A 17 -15.26 -4.38 10.24
CA ILE A 17 -13.80 -4.24 10.33
C ILE A 17 -13.39 -2.77 10.41
N ARG A 18 -14.10 -1.89 9.68
CA ARG A 18 -13.90 -0.44 9.73
C ARG A 18 -14.15 0.13 11.12
N ASP A 19 -15.26 -0.24 11.77
CA ASP A 19 -15.58 0.26 13.11
C ASP A 19 -14.56 -0.21 14.14
N ARG A 20 -14.13 -1.48 14.04
CA ARG A 20 -13.05 -2.02 14.88
C ARG A 20 -11.74 -1.29 14.67
N ARG A 21 -11.41 -0.96 13.42
CA ARG A 21 -10.21 -0.18 13.09
C ARG A 21 -10.27 1.20 13.73
N LEU A 22 -11.38 1.91 13.60
CA LEU A 22 -11.57 3.24 14.20
C LEU A 22 -11.46 3.20 15.73
N LEU A 23 -12.09 2.22 16.38
CA LEU A 23 -11.96 1.99 17.83
C LEU A 23 -10.50 1.78 18.24
N LEU A 24 -9.79 0.91 17.51
CA LEU A 24 -8.40 0.60 17.83
C LEU A 24 -7.47 1.80 17.60
N LEU A 25 -7.64 2.53 16.50
CA LEU A 25 -6.90 3.76 16.21
C LEU A 25 -7.14 4.81 17.30
N GLY A 26 -8.39 4.99 17.75
CA GLY A 26 -8.72 5.90 18.85
C GLY A 26 -8.04 5.53 20.16
N VAL A 27 -8.07 4.25 20.55
CA VAL A 27 -7.40 3.76 21.78
C VAL A 27 -5.89 3.95 21.71
N ILE A 28 -5.28 3.66 20.56
CA ILE A 28 -3.84 3.78 20.36
C ILE A 28 -3.41 5.25 20.35
N ALA A 29 -4.17 6.11 19.66
CA ALA A 29 -3.93 7.54 19.63
C ALA A 29 -4.00 8.12 21.05
N ALA A 30 -5.05 7.83 21.81
CA ALA A 30 -5.19 8.33 23.19
C ALA A 30 -4.05 7.89 24.14
N ARG A 31 -3.32 6.82 23.79
CA ARG A 31 -2.14 6.35 24.53
C ARG A 31 -0.81 6.95 24.04
N GLY A 32 -0.83 7.79 23.00
CA GLY A 32 0.37 8.36 22.38
C GLY A 32 1.27 7.32 21.70
N ALA A 33 0.73 6.15 21.34
CA ALA A 33 1.50 5.05 20.79
C ALA A 33 1.66 5.17 19.25
N ALA A 34 2.50 6.12 18.82
CA ALA A 34 2.68 6.49 17.40
C ALA A 34 3.07 5.31 16.49
N ASP A 35 4.01 4.46 16.93
CA ASP A 35 4.46 3.30 16.13
C ASP A 35 3.33 2.30 15.86
N ALA A 36 2.53 2.02 16.90
CA ALA A 36 1.36 1.16 16.76
C ALA A 36 0.31 1.82 15.86
N PHE A 37 0.12 3.14 15.98
CA PHE A 37 -0.80 3.88 15.12
C PHE A 37 -0.39 3.76 13.65
N ALA A 38 0.91 3.91 13.34
CA ALA A 38 1.46 3.77 11.99
C ALA A 38 1.18 2.38 11.39
N VAL A 39 1.31 1.30 12.18
CA VAL A 39 0.99 -0.06 11.74
C VAL A 39 -0.48 -0.18 11.36
N HIS A 40 -1.39 0.33 12.19
CA HIS A 40 -2.83 0.22 11.95
C HIS A 40 -3.33 1.15 10.86
N ALA A 41 -2.77 2.36 10.71
CA ALA A 41 -3.10 3.29 9.65
C ALA A 41 -2.77 2.70 8.27
N ARG A 42 -1.56 2.14 8.10
CA ARG A 42 -1.18 1.48 6.84
C ARG A 42 -2.01 0.24 6.56
N ALA A 43 -2.33 -0.56 7.58
CA ALA A 43 -3.20 -1.72 7.43
C ALA A 43 -4.62 -1.31 6.99
N ALA A 44 -5.17 -0.24 7.58
CA ALA A 44 -6.48 0.29 7.21
C ALA A 44 -6.52 0.74 5.74
N LEU A 45 -5.49 1.48 5.31
CA LEU A 45 -5.36 1.94 3.93
C LEU A 45 -5.22 0.78 2.95
N ARG A 46 -4.28 -0.15 3.19
CA ARG A 46 -4.03 -1.30 2.30
C ARG A 46 -5.25 -2.20 2.15
N ARG A 47 -6.01 -2.40 3.22
CA ARG A 47 -7.21 -3.25 3.22
C ARG A 47 -8.48 -2.52 2.79
N GLY A 48 -8.41 -1.22 2.51
CA GLY A 48 -9.57 -0.41 2.10
C GLY A 48 -10.60 -0.19 3.21
N GLU A 49 -10.20 -0.35 4.48
CA GLU A 49 -11.08 -0.14 5.63
C GLU A 49 -11.31 1.36 5.87
N LEU A 50 -10.29 2.17 5.58
CA LEU A 50 -10.29 3.63 5.56
C LEU A 50 -9.49 4.12 4.35
N ASP A 51 -9.90 5.26 3.82
CA ASP A 51 -9.13 6.04 2.85
C ASP A 51 -8.30 7.12 3.55
N ALA A 52 -7.58 7.91 2.75
CA ALA A 52 -6.73 9.00 3.25
C ALA A 52 -7.54 10.03 4.05
N ASP A 53 -8.71 10.41 3.54
CA ASP A 53 -9.55 11.42 4.16
C ASP A 53 -10.18 10.90 5.47
N GLY A 54 -10.58 9.63 5.52
CA GLY A 54 -11.05 8.97 6.73
C GLY A 54 -10.01 8.94 7.85
N LEU A 55 -8.72 8.75 7.52
CA LEU A 55 -7.64 8.84 8.52
C LEU A 55 -7.41 10.28 9.01
N ARG A 56 -7.43 11.27 8.11
CA ARG A 56 -7.31 12.67 8.48
C ARG A 56 -8.46 13.13 9.37
N GLU A 57 -9.70 12.77 9.00
CA GLU A 57 -10.89 13.08 9.79
C GLU A 57 -10.86 12.42 11.17
N THR A 58 -10.27 11.23 11.27
CA THR A 58 -10.04 10.58 12.58
C THR A 58 -9.16 11.44 13.48
N LEU A 59 -8.10 12.08 12.96
CA LEU A 59 -7.27 12.99 13.75
C LEU A 59 -8.02 14.28 14.13
N VAL A 60 -8.83 14.82 13.22
CA VAL A 60 -9.69 15.99 13.49
C VAL A 60 -10.63 15.69 14.66
N LEU A 61 -11.28 14.52 14.66
CA LEU A 61 -12.14 14.09 15.75
C LEU A 61 -11.34 13.87 17.04
N LEU A 62 -10.17 13.22 16.98
CA LEU A 62 -9.40 12.90 18.18
C LEU A 62 -8.78 14.14 18.85
N ALA A 63 -8.48 15.21 18.11
CA ALA A 63 -7.84 16.39 18.68
C ALA A 63 -8.56 16.98 19.91
N PRO A 64 -9.89 17.21 19.90
CA PRO A 64 -10.63 17.67 21.08
C PRO A 64 -10.86 16.58 22.14
N TYR A 65 -10.92 15.29 21.78
CA TYR A 65 -11.31 14.22 22.72
C TYR A 65 -10.14 13.47 23.36
N ALA A 66 -9.04 13.29 22.64
CA ALA A 66 -7.79 12.69 23.13
C ALA A 66 -6.75 13.75 23.51
N GLY A 67 -6.96 15.00 23.09
CA GLY A 67 -6.08 16.12 23.36
C GLY A 67 -5.06 16.37 22.24
N TYR A 68 -4.94 17.63 21.83
CA TYR A 68 -4.04 18.06 20.76
C TYR A 68 -2.57 17.63 20.95
N PRO A 69 -1.95 17.70 22.15
CA PRO A 69 -0.55 17.30 22.33
C PRO A 69 -0.25 15.84 21.96
N VAL A 70 -1.23 14.96 22.09
CA VAL A 70 -1.10 13.54 21.78
C VAL A 70 -1.39 13.27 20.30
N VAL A 71 -2.31 14.03 19.70
CA VAL A 71 -2.78 13.84 18.32
C VAL A 71 -1.88 14.53 17.30
N ALA A 72 -1.34 15.72 17.59
CA ALA A 72 -0.54 16.49 16.64
C ALA A 72 0.66 15.71 16.06
N PRO A 73 1.42 14.92 16.84
CA PRO A 73 2.50 14.09 16.29
C PRO A 73 2.01 13.03 15.29
N LEU A 74 0.75 12.57 15.39
CA LEU A 74 0.19 11.55 14.52
C LEU A 74 -0.13 12.07 13.11
N ILE A 75 -0.15 13.39 12.89
CA ILE A 75 -0.36 13.99 11.57
C ILE A 75 0.73 13.51 10.61
N GLY A 76 2.01 13.63 11.01
CA GLY A 76 3.13 13.16 10.19
C GLY A 76 3.08 11.65 9.94
N VAL A 77 2.66 10.89 10.96
CA VAL A 77 2.48 9.43 10.86
C VAL A 77 1.42 9.07 9.81
N VAL A 78 0.28 9.77 9.81
CA VAL A 78 -0.80 9.55 8.84
C VAL A 78 -0.35 9.90 7.43
N GLU A 79 0.26 11.07 7.22
CA GLU A 79 0.70 11.47 5.88
C GLU A 79 1.80 10.55 5.33
N GLN A 80 2.72 10.10 6.18
CA GLN A 80 3.71 9.10 5.78
C GLN A 80 3.04 7.78 5.39
N ALA A 81 2.08 7.28 6.17
CA ALA A 81 1.36 6.06 5.84
C ALA A 81 0.58 6.17 4.52
N ILE A 82 -0.02 7.33 4.24
CA ILE A 82 -0.72 7.61 2.98
C ILE A 82 0.27 7.58 1.81
N ALA A 83 1.41 8.26 1.94
CA ALA A 83 2.43 8.32 0.91
C ALA A 83 3.03 6.93 0.60
N GLU A 84 3.37 6.15 1.65
CA GLU A 84 3.88 4.78 1.50
C GLU A 84 2.89 3.91 0.73
N VAL A 85 1.62 3.87 1.13
CA VAL A 85 0.62 3.01 0.48
C VAL A 85 0.29 3.48 -0.94
N ALA A 86 0.35 4.80 -1.21
CA ALA A 86 0.19 5.32 -2.56
C ALA A 86 1.36 4.89 -3.46
N ALA A 87 2.59 4.92 -2.95
CA ALA A 87 3.78 4.46 -3.68
C ALA A 87 3.73 2.95 -3.96
N ASP A 88 3.37 2.13 -2.95
CA ASP A 88 3.21 0.68 -3.11
C ASP A 88 2.22 0.36 -4.25
N ARG A 89 1.07 1.03 -4.27
CA ARG A 89 0.05 0.84 -5.31
C ARG A 89 0.51 1.27 -6.71
N ALA A 90 1.33 2.32 -6.79
CA ALA A 90 1.89 2.77 -8.05
C ALA A 90 2.93 1.79 -8.60
N ALA A 91 3.73 1.18 -7.72
CA ALA A 91 4.69 0.15 -8.08
C ALA A 91 4.00 -1.14 -8.55
N ASP A 92 2.93 -1.57 -7.87
CA ASP A 92 2.15 -2.75 -8.24
C ASP A 92 1.41 -2.60 -9.60
N GLY A 93 1.11 -1.35 -9.99
CA GLY A 93 0.41 -1.03 -11.24
C GLY A 93 1.31 -0.68 -12.43
N ALA A 94 2.63 -0.64 -12.24
CA ALA A 94 3.56 -0.35 -13.33
C ALA A 94 3.62 -1.54 -14.31
N PRO A 95 3.62 -1.29 -15.64
CA PRO A 95 3.81 -2.36 -16.60
C PRO A 95 5.17 -3.04 -16.37
N ASP A 96 5.19 -4.37 -16.46
CA ASP A 96 6.41 -5.16 -16.46
C ASP A 96 7.16 -4.89 -17.77
N ASP A 97 8.04 -3.88 -17.75
CA ASP A 97 9.01 -3.63 -18.82
C ASP A 97 10.11 -4.70 -18.74
N GLY A 98 9.72 -5.96 -18.98
CA GLY A 98 10.64 -7.08 -19.11
C GLY A 98 11.72 -6.79 -20.16
N PRO A 99 12.91 -7.41 -20.06
CA PRO A 99 14.01 -7.11 -20.97
C PRO A 99 13.56 -7.43 -22.39
N GLY A 100 13.42 -6.39 -23.21
CA GLY A 100 13.03 -6.51 -24.61
C GLY A 100 13.86 -7.59 -25.27
N ASP A 101 13.19 -8.57 -25.87
CA ASP A 101 13.84 -9.63 -26.61
C ASP A 101 14.54 -9.01 -27.81
N GLY A 102 15.83 -8.74 -27.66
CA GLY A 102 16.72 -8.19 -28.69
C GLY A 102 16.95 -9.13 -29.86
N SER A 103 15.91 -9.79 -30.37
CA SER A 103 15.90 -10.49 -31.65
C SER A 103 15.70 -9.47 -32.76
N GLY A 104 16.70 -8.60 -32.92
CA GLY A 104 16.87 -7.83 -34.14
C GLY A 104 17.18 -8.80 -35.27
N ASP A 105 16.18 -9.06 -36.11
CA ASP A 105 16.34 -9.81 -37.35
C ASP A 105 17.35 -9.07 -38.24
N ALA A 106 18.57 -9.59 -38.33
CA ALA A 106 19.60 -9.09 -39.23
C ALA A 106 19.30 -9.62 -40.65
N PRO A 107 19.31 -8.78 -41.70
CA PRO A 107 19.12 -9.27 -43.04
C PRO A 107 20.36 -10.10 -43.44
N GLY A 108 20.15 -11.39 -43.64
CA GLY A 108 21.18 -12.33 -44.08
C GLY A 108 21.69 -11.98 -45.48
N GLY A 109 22.97 -11.61 -45.57
CA GLY A 109 23.71 -11.60 -46.83
C GLY A 109 24.05 -13.02 -47.24
N GLY A 110 23.46 -13.50 -48.33
CA GLY A 110 23.83 -14.77 -48.96
C GLY A 110 24.96 -14.59 -49.98
N PRO A 111 25.96 -15.50 -50.05
CA PRO A 111 26.97 -15.47 -51.10
C PRO A 111 26.48 -16.28 -52.31
N GLY A 112 26.32 -15.63 -53.46
CA GLY A 112 26.10 -16.28 -54.75
C GLY A 112 27.35 -16.16 -55.62
N ALA A 113 28.13 -17.23 -55.69
CA ALA A 113 29.28 -17.36 -56.57
C ALA A 113 28.88 -18.09 -57.86
N THR A 114 29.40 -17.57 -58.98
CA THR A 114 29.67 -18.18 -60.31
C THR A 114 28.48 -18.80 -61.08
N ASP A 115 28.40 -18.90 -62.40
CA ASP A 115 29.35 -19.05 -63.52
C ASP A 115 28.74 -18.35 -64.79
N ASP A 116 29.55 -17.76 -65.66
CA ASP A 116 29.94 -18.26 -67.00
C ASP A 116 28.82 -18.33 -68.08
N GLU A 117 29.25 -18.13 -69.33
CA GLU A 117 28.53 -18.25 -70.62
C GLU A 117 27.91 -17.01 -71.30
N ALA A 118 28.73 -16.46 -72.20
CA ALA A 118 28.52 -16.43 -73.65
C ALA A 118 27.41 -15.56 -74.29
N ARG A 119 27.92 -14.65 -75.14
CA ARG A 119 27.34 -13.93 -76.31
C ARG A 119 26.68 -12.57 -76.08
#